data_AF-A0A176RTS6-F1
#
_entry.id   AF-A0A176RTS6-F1
#
_cell.length_a   1.000
_cell.length_b   1.000
_cell.length_c   1.000
_cell.angle_alpha   90.00
_cell.angle_beta   90.00
_cell.angle_gamma   90.00
#
_symmetry.space_group_name_H-M   'P 1'
#
loop_
_entity.id
_entity.type
_entity.pdbx_description
1 polymer ?
#
loop_
_entity_poly.entity_id
_entity_poly.type
_entity_poly.pdbx_seq_one_letter_code
_entity_poly.pdbx_strand_id
1 'polypeptide(L)'
;MFTIQSHGIKYERDTFSYAQNKLIQSQSPIRICGAPTGAGKTYAFLELAKTELVFFVVPTQALAKDIKKTAIEEVKLPRVEIWDFTTTLAWIKQGKEPWRVRKGHLEDMAHKGGGIIIATLEALGNLVLGKPGLKNVETGVGDLLWKINHLVFDEAHTLNERAFGLVHFMITLIADRHQKNPLDAPKLSLLSATHSNLFTDFMKAGDLPDGFIDSFDEVNTLLH
;
A
#
# COMPACT_ATOMS: atom_id res chain seq x y z
N MET A 1 -19.39 -10.19 31.04
CA MET A 1 -19.09 -9.54 29.75
C MET A 1 -17.59 -9.70 29.55
N PHE A 2 -17.17 -10.69 28.76
CA PHE A 2 -15.76 -11.01 28.57
C PHE A 2 -15.23 -10.26 27.35
N THR A 3 -14.36 -9.28 27.58
CA THR A 3 -13.61 -8.56 26.56
C THR A 3 -12.40 -9.41 26.19
N ILE A 4 -12.34 -9.90 24.95
CA ILE A 4 -11.13 -10.55 24.44
C ILE A 4 -10.13 -9.44 24.12
N GLN A 5 -9.05 -9.36 24.91
CA GLN A 5 -7.89 -8.53 24.61
C GLN A 5 -7.23 -9.04 23.32
N SER A 6 -7.22 -8.22 22.27
CA SER A 6 -6.38 -8.44 21.10
C SER A 6 -4.91 -8.21 21.49
N HIS A 7 -4.28 -9.23 22.07
CA HIS A 7 -2.83 -9.27 22.21
C HIS A 7 -2.23 -9.22 20.80
N GLY A 8 -1.35 -8.25 20.56
CA GLY A 8 -0.53 -8.18 19.36
C GLY A 8 0.25 -9.48 19.22
N ILE A 9 -0.20 -10.34 18.32
CA ILE A 9 0.52 -11.53 17.92
C ILE A 9 1.76 -11.03 17.19
N LYS A 10 2.95 -11.24 17.77
CA LYS A 10 4.20 -11.19 17.02
C LYS A 10 4.11 -12.26 15.95
N TYR A 11 3.77 -11.85 14.73
CA TYR A 11 3.84 -12.68 13.54
C TYR A 11 5.31 -12.84 13.12
N GLU A 12 6.13 -13.49 13.95
CA GLU A 12 7.42 -14.01 13.50
C GLU A 12 7.10 -15.34 12.81
N ARG A 13 7.07 -15.34 11.48
CA ARG A 13 7.19 -16.59 10.74
C ARG A 13 8.67 -16.84 10.58
N ASP A 14 9.17 -17.98 11.05
CA ASP A 14 10.58 -18.40 10.93
C ASP A 14 11.10 -18.42 9.46
N THR A 15 10.21 -18.24 8.49
CA THR A 15 10.50 -18.21 7.05
C THR A 15 10.58 -16.80 6.43
N PHE A 16 10.27 -15.73 7.17
CA PHE A 16 10.36 -14.36 6.65
C PHE A 16 11.72 -13.72 6.91
N SER A 17 12.19 -12.95 5.93
CA SER A 17 13.38 -12.12 6.07
C SER A 17 13.20 -11.04 7.14
N TYR A 18 14.29 -10.38 7.53
CA TYR A 18 14.24 -9.30 8.50
C TYR A 18 13.34 -8.16 7.99
N ALA A 19 13.53 -7.74 6.74
CA ALA A 19 12.73 -6.66 6.16
C ALA A 19 11.24 -7.03 6.06
N GLN A 20 10.93 -8.29 5.70
CA GLN A 20 9.55 -8.78 5.64
C GLN A 20 8.87 -8.74 7.03
N ASN A 21 9.54 -9.23 8.07
CA ASN A 21 9.03 -9.18 9.43
C ASN A 21 8.81 -7.72 9.89
N LYS A 22 9.75 -6.82 9.57
CA LYS A 22 9.59 -5.38 9.87
C LYS A 22 8.42 -4.74 9.15
N LEU A 23 8.21 -5.04 7.86
CA LEU A 23 7.06 -4.54 7.09
C LEU A 23 5.71 -4.96 7.69
N ILE A 24 5.65 -6.16 8.27
CA ILE A 24 4.44 -6.71 8.90
C ILE A 24 4.23 -6.13 10.32
N GLN A 25 5.28 -6.16 11.15
CA GLN A 25 5.13 -5.94 12.59
C GLN A 25 5.33 -4.49 13.03
N SER A 26 6.01 -3.66 12.23
CA SER A 26 6.32 -2.28 12.62
C SER A 26 5.02 -1.51 12.92
N GLN A 27 5.01 -0.81 14.06
CA GLN A 27 3.88 -0.02 14.53
C GLN A 27 3.84 1.38 13.89
N SER A 28 4.95 1.82 13.31
CA SER A 28 5.05 3.12 12.67
C SER A 28 4.09 3.20 11.47
N PRO A 29 3.33 4.31 11.34
CA PRO A 29 2.41 4.52 10.24
C PRO A 29 3.12 4.65 8.90
N ILE A 30 4.37 5.12 8.88
CA ILE A 30 5.18 5.27 7.69
C ILE A 30 6.39 4.33 7.78
N ARG A 31 6.60 3.50 6.75
CA ARG A 31 7.70 2.55 6.68
C ARG A 31 8.48 2.72 5.40
N ILE A 32 9.79 2.86 5.51
CA ILE A 32 10.70 2.96 4.37
C ILE A 32 11.58 1.73 4.39
N CYS A 33 11.45 0.90 3.35
CA CYS A 33 12.16 -0.36 3.25
C CYS A 33 13.10 -0.36 2.05
N GLY A 34 14.40 -0.36 2.32
CA GLY A 34 15.45 -0.58 1.32
C GLY A 34 15.82 -2.07 1.28
N ALA A 35 15.54 -2.74 0.17
CA ALA A 35 16.07 -4.09 -0.03
C ALA A 35 16.28 -4.37 -1.52
N PRO A 36 17.24 -5.21 -1.91
CA PRO A 36 17.42 -5.60 -3.31
C PRO A 36 16.13 -6.13 -3.96
N THR A 37 16.02 -5.99 -5.29
CA THR A 37 14.97 -6.68 -6.05
C THR A 37 15.09 -8.19 -5.81
N GLY A 38 13.97 -8.87 -5.59
CA GLY A 38 13.97 -10.30 -5.25
C GLY A 38 14.08 -10.62 -3.75
N ALA A 39 14.30 -9.65 -2.86
CA ALA A 39 14.28 -9.85 -1.40
C ALA A 39 12.87 -10.12 -0.82
N GLY A 40 11.86 -10.35 -1.67
CA GLY A 40 10.52 -10.75 -1.22
C GLY A 40 9.70 -9.65 -0.55
N LYS A 41 10.02 -8.35 -0.70
CA LYS A 41 9.24 -7.23 -0.13
C LYS A 41 7.76 -7.29 -0.51
N THR A 42 7.46 -7.56 -1.78
CA THR A 42 6.08 -7.72 -2.29
C THR A 42 5.36 -8.88 -1.62
N TYR A 43 6.06 -9.99 -1.34
CA TYR A 43 5.48 -11.19 -0.76
C TYR A 43 4.90 -10.95 0.64
N ALA A 44 5.54 -10.10 1.46
CA ALA A 44 5.01 -9.71 2.77
C ALA A 44 3.59 -9.13 2.67
N PHE A 45 3.34 -8.28 1.66
CA PHE A 45 2.02 -7.69 1.44
C PHE A 45 1.03 -8.64 0.80
N LEU A 46 1.49 -9.58 -0.03
CA LEU A 46 0.62 -10.65 -0.52
C LEU A 46 0.14 -11.54 0.63
N GLU A 47 0.99 -11.80 1.62
CA GLU A 47 0.58 -12.56 2.82
C GLU A 47 -0.38 -11.77 3.71
N LEU A 48 -0.15 -10.46 3.91
CA LEU A 48 -1.08 -9.58 4.62
C LEU A 48 -2.44 -9.51 3.91
N ALA A 49 -2.45 -9.50 2.58
CA ALA A 49 -3.67 -9.44 1.78
C ALA A 49 -4.61 -10.64 1.95
N LYS A 50 -4.20 -11.70 2.66
CA LYS A 50 -5.09 -12.81 3.04
C LYS A 50 -6.14 -12.39 4.08
N THR A 51 -5.81 -11.42 4.92
CA THR A 51 -6.65 -10.98 6.05
C THR A 51 -6.88 -9.47 6.09
N GLU A 52 -6.17 -8.71 5.25
CA GLU A 52 -6.20 -7.26 5.24
C GLU A 52 -6.36 -6.74 3.81
N LEU A 53 -6.86 -5.51 3.68
CA LEU A 53 -6.98 -4.84 2.39
C LEU A 53 -5.71 -4.04 2.10
N VAL A 54 -5.00 -4.47 1.06
CA VAL A 54 -3.76 -3.84 0.57
C VAL A 54 -4.04 -3.08 -0.72
N PHE A 55 -3.69 -1.79 -0.75
CA PHE A 55 -3.63 -0.98 -1.96
C PHE A 55 -2.17 -0.83 -2.40
N PHE A 56 -1.80 -1.51 -3.48
CA PHE A 56 -0.42 -1.72 -3.90
C PHE A 56 -0.13 -0.95 -5.19
N VAL A 57 0.61 0.15 -5.08
CA VAL A 57 0.95 1.05 -6.18
C VAL A 57 2.22 0.59 -6.87
N VAL A 58 2.17 0.43 -8.19
CA VAL A 58 3.31 0.01 -9.02
C VAL A 58 3.63 1.02 -10.12
N PRO A 59 4.90 1.10 -10.57
CA PRO A 59 5.30 1.99 -11.66
C PRO A 59 4.76 1.57 -13.03
N THR A 60 4.50 0.28 -13.26
CA THR A 60 4.15 -0.23 -14.61
C THR A 60 3.00 -1.23 -14.60
N GLN A 61 2.27 -1.28 -15.72
CA GLN A 61 1.22 -2.29 -15.95
C GLN A 61 1.78 -3.72 -16.07
N ALA A 62 3.05 -3.86 -16.51
CA ALA A 62 3.70 -5.16 -16.58
C ALA A 62 3.89 -5.73 -15.17
N LEU A 63 4.47 -4.92 -14.27
CA LEU A 63 4.63 -5.33 -12.87
C LEU A 63 3.28 -5.60 -12.18
N ALA A 64 2.24 -4.82 -12.51
CA ALA A 64 0.89 -5.09 -11.99
C ALA A 64 0.39 -6.50 -12.36
N LYS A 65 0.64 -6.94 -13.60
CA LYS A 65 0.24 -8.27 -14.09
C LYS A 65 1.07 -9.38 -13.44
N ASP A 66 2.37 -9.17 -13.29
CA ASP A 66 3.27 -10.14 -12.67
C ASP A 66 2.88 -10.38 -11.20
N ILE A 67 2.64 -9.30 -10.44
CA ILE A 67 2.17 -9.40 -9.05
C ILE A 67 0.80 -10.08 -8.98
N LYS A 68 -0.13 -9.74 -9.89
CA LYS A 68 -1.44 -10.41 -9.93
C LYS A 68 -1.30 -11.91 -10.19
N LYS A 69 -0.38 -12.32 -11.07
CA LYS A 69 -0.11 -13.72 -11.35
C LYS A 69 0.37 -14.45 -10.10
N THR A 70 1.41 -13.95 -9.44
CA THR A 70 1.92 -14.51 -8.18
C THR A 70 0.85 -14.54 -7.08
N ALA A 71 0.06 -13.46 -6.95
CA ALA A 71 -1.03 -13.37 -5.99
C ALA A 71 -2.08 -14.50 -6.16
N ILE A 72 -2.43 -14.84 -7.40
CA ILE A 72 -3.45 -15.85 -7.71
C ILE A 72 -2.85 -17.26 -7.72
N GLU A 73 -1.74 -17.46 -8.40
CA GLU A 73 -1.19 -18.80 -8.67
C GLU A 73 -0.40 -19.35 -7.48
N GLU A 74 0.40 -18.51 -6.84
CA GLU A 74 1.32 -18.93 -5.77
C GLU A 74 0.71 -18.71 -4.39
N VAL A 75 0.22 -17.49 -4.12
CA VAL A 75 -0.31 -17.10 -2.80
C VAL A 75 -1.78 -17.49 -2.62
N LYS A 76 -2.50 -17.71 -3.73
CA LYS A 76 -3.92 -18.11 -3.76
C LYS A 76 -4.82 -17.10 -3.05
N LEU A 77 -4.58 -15.82 -3.30
CA LEU A 77 -5.39 -14.74 -2.73
C LEU A 77 -6.83 -14.81 -3.25
N PRO A 78 -7.84 -14.65 -2.37
CA PRO A 78 -9.24 -14.78 -2.74
C PRO A 78 -9.74 -13.62 -3.61
N ARG A 79 -9.10 -12.45 -3.55
CA ARG A 79 -9.51 -11.22 -4.25
C ARG A 79 -8.28 -10.45 -4.71
N VAL A 80 -8.15 -10.27 -6.03
CA VAL A 80 -7.00 -9.59 -6.66
C VAL A 80 -7.49 -8.75 -7.83
N GLU A 81 -7.43 -7.43 -7.67
CA GLU A 81 -7.91 -6.49 -8.68
C GLU A 81 -6.75 -5.65 -9.25
N ILE A 82 -6.81 -5.31 -10.54
CA ILE A 82 -5.87 -4.37 -11.17
C ILE A 82 -6.61 -3.09 -11.51
N TRP A 83 -6.07 -1.96 -11.07
CA TRP A 83 -6.57 -0.64 -11.40
C TRP A 83 -5.52 0.10 -12.23
N ASP A 84 -5.68 0.04 -13.54
CA ASP A 84 -4.84 0.76 -14.48
C ASP A 84 -5.69 1.36 -15.62
N PHE A 85 -5.03 2.08 -16.53
CA PHE A 85 -5.69 2.67 -17.69
C PHE A 85 -6.36 1.62 -18.58
N THR A 86 -5.71 0.49 -18.82
CA THR A 86 -6.20 -0.58 -19.70
C THR A 86 -7.51 -1.18 -19.16
N THR A 87 -7.57 -1.46 -17.86
CA THR A 87 -8.75 -1.96 -17.16
C THR A 87 -9.87 -0.92 -17.15
N THR A 88 -9.50 0.35 -16.94
CA THR A 88 -10.44 1.48 -17.01
C THR A 88 -11.10 1.58 -18.38
N LEU A 89 -10.32 1.51 -19.46
CA LEU A 89 -10.84 1.49 -20.83
C LEU A 89 -11.72 0.27 -21.10
N ALA A 90 -11.35 -0.91 -20.60
CA ALA A 90 -12.15 -2.12 -20.74
C ALA A 90 -13.52 -1.98 -20.07
N TRP A 91 -13.59 -1.42 -18.86
CA TRP A 91 -14.86 -1.14 -18.19
C TRP A 91 -15.73 -0.14 -18.95
N ILE A 92 -15.14 0.93 -19.47
CA ILE A 92 -15.86 1.91 -20.30
C ILE A 92 -16.44 1.25 -21.55
N LYS A 93 -15.66 0.42 -22.25
CA LYS A 93 -16.14 -0.34 -23.42
C LYS A 93 -17.30 -1.30 -23.07
N GLN A 94 -17.34 -1.80 -21.84
CA GLN A 94 -18.44 -2.63 -21.32
C GLN A 94 -19.64 -1.80 -20.82
N GLY A 95 -19.63 -0.48 -20.98
CA GLY A 95 -20.68 0.42 -20.48
C GLY A 95 -20.70 0.57 -18.95
N LYS A 96 -19.66 0.10 -18.24
CA LYS A 96 -19.54 0.24 -16.79
C LYS A 96 -18.97 1.61 -16.44
N GLU A 97 -19.34 2.14 -15.29
CA GLU A 97 -18.72 3.32 -14.72
C GLU A 97 -17.52 2.94 -13.85
N PRO A 98 -16.27 3.28 -14.24
CA PRO A 98 -15.07 2.82 -13.52
C PRO A 98 -15.07 3.15 -12.03
N TRP A 99 -15.57 4.32 -11.65
CA TRP A 99 -15.64 4.74 -10.24
C TRP A 99 -16.52 3.80 -9.40
N ARG A 100 -17.64 3.32 -9.96
CA ARG A 100 -18.59 2.45 -9.26
C ARG A 100 -18.02 1.05 -9.09
N VAL A 101 -17.31 0.56 -10.12
CA VAL A 101 -16.58 -0.71 -10.04
C VAL A 101 -15.52 -0.65 -8.94
N ARG A 102 -14.71 0.42 -8.92
CA ARG A 102 -13.69 0.65 -7.89
C ARG A 102 -14.29 0.74 -6.48
N LYS A 103 -15.40 1.48 -6.31
CA LYS A 103 -16.13 1.56 -5.03
C LYS A 103 -16.58 0.17 -4.58
N GLY A 104 -17.18 -0.61 -5.47
CA GLY A 104 -17.63 -1.97 -5.18
C GLY A 104 -16.49 -2.90 -4.78
N HIS A 105 -15.33 -2.82 -5.46
CA HIS A 105 -14.15 -3.60 -5.07
C HIS A 105 -13.66 -3.23 -3.66
N LEU A 106 -13.54 -1.93 -3.34
CA LEU A 106 -13.12 -1.48 -2.01
C LEU A 106 -14.10 -1.93 -0.92
N GLU A 107 -15.41 -1.79 -1.15
CA GLU A 107 -16.44 -2.17 -0.18
C GLU A 107 -16.49 -3.67 0.05
N ASP A 108 -16.43 -4.46 -1.03
CA ASP A 108 -16.42 -5.92 -0.95
C ASP A 108 -15.20 -6.44 -0.17
N MET A 109 -14.01 -5.92 -0.48
CA MET A 109 -12.77 -6.35 0.17
C MET A 109 -12.69 -5.88 1.62
N ALA A 110 -13.10 -4.64 1.93
CA ALA A 110 -13.11 -4.12 3.29
C ALA A 110 -14.12 -4.88 4.17
N HIS A 111 -15.31 -5.18 3.64
CA HIS A 111 -16.33 -5.94 4.38
C HIS A 111 -15.90 -7.38 4.66
N LYS A 112 -15.21 -8.01 3.72
CA LYS A 112 -14.83 -9.43 3.82
C LYS A 112 -13.44 -9.66 4.44
N GLY A 113 -12.73 -8.60 4.81
CA GLY A 113 -11.47 -8.67 5.55
C GLY A 113 -10.33 -9.33 4.78
N GLY A 114 -10.04 -8.86 3.57
CA GLY A 114 -8.90 -9.34 2.80
C GLY A 114 -8.98 -9.05 1.31
N GLY A 115 -7.84 -8.70 0.71
CA GLY A 115 -7.67 -8.57 -0.73
C GLY A 115 -6.54 -7.61 -1.09
N ILE A 116 -6.17 -7.63 -2.37
CA ILE A 116 -5.20 -6.69 -2.91
C ILE A 116 -5.75 -5.99 -4.15
N ILE A 117 -5.59 -4.67 -4.18
CA ILE A 117 -5.81 -3.82 -5.34
C ILE A 117 -4.44 -3.34 -5.82
N ILE A 118 -4.04 -3.76 -7.01
CA ILE A 118 -2.77 -3.40 -7.62
C ILE A 118 -3.02 -2.25 -8.59
N ALA A 119 -2.50 -1.07 -8.30
CA ALA A 119 -2.82 0.16 -9.02
C ALA A 119 -1.58 0.81 -9.64
N THR A 120 -1.73 1.46 -10.78
CA THR A 120 -0.67 2.38 -11.27
C THR A 120 -0.77 3.74 -10.58
N LEU A 121 0.31 4.52 -10.60
CA LEU A 121 0.31 5.91 -10.08
C LEU A 121 -0.79 6.78 -10.69
N GLU A 122 -1.05 6.62 -11.99
CA GLU A 122 -2.14 7.33 -12.68
C GLU A 122 -3.51 6.96 -12.09
N ALA A 123 -3.75 5.67 -11.83
CA ALA A 123 -5.00 5.23 -11.21
C ALA A 123 -5.16 5.82 -9.81
N LEU A 124 -4.07 5.91 -9.03
CA LEU A 124 -4.08 6.58 -7.72
C LEU A 124 -4.35 8.08 -7.85
N GLY A 125 -3.65 8.79 -8.75
CA GLY A 125 -3.86 10.21 -8.99
C GLY A 125 -5.32 10.54 -9.34
N ASN A 126 -5.94 9.71 -10.17
CA ASN A 126 -7.36 9.83 -10.51
C ASN A 126 -8.31 9.63 -9.32
N LEU A 127 -7.91 8.89 -8.28
CA LEU A 127 -8.69 8.77 -7.03
C LEU A 127 -8.52 10.02 -6.16
N VAL A 128 -7.30 10.57 -6.11
CA VAL A 128 -6.97 11.75 -5.30
C VAL A 128 -7.66 13.00 -5.82
N LEU A 129 -7.62 13.22 -7.13
CA LEU A 129 -8.30 14.36 -7.74
C LEU A 129 -9.83 14.28 -7.62
N GLY A 130 -10.37 13.08 -7.31
CA GLY A 130 -11.77 12.77 -7.55
C GLY A 130 -12.13 13.01 -9.02
N LYS A 131 -13.42 13.07 -9.35
CA LYS A 131 -13.86 13.78 -10.55
C LYS A 131 -14.33 15.15 -10.10
N PRO A 132 -13.49 16.20 -10.09
CA PRO A 132 -13.95 17.53 -9.69
C PRO A 132 -15.02 17.97 -10.71
N GLY A 133 -16.29 17.97 -10.29
CA GLY A 133 -17.39 18.67 -10.95
C GLY A 133 -18.17 17.99 -12.08
N LEU A 134 -17.94 16.71 -12.44
CA LEU A 134 -18.63 16.09 -13.60
C LEU A 134 -19.46 14.82 -13.32
N LYS A 135 -19.63 14.38 -12.08
CA LYS A 135 -20.63 13.35 -11.70
C LYS A 135 -20.75 13.22 -10.18
N ASN A 136 -21.98 13.02 -9.71
CA ASN A 136 -22.34 12.62 -8.35
C ASN A 136 -21.59 11.35 -7.94
N VAL A 137 -20.45 11.46 -7.25
CA VAL A 137 -19.71 10.30 -6.73
C VAL A 137 -19.06 10.60 -5.37
N GLU A 138 -19.43 9.76 -4.40
CA GLU A 138 -18.93 9.67 -3.01
C GLU A 138 -17.75 8.68 -2.89
N THR A 139 -16.74 8.74 -3.78
CA THR A 139 -15.55 7.89 -3.64
C THR A 139 -14.30 8.65 -4.05
N GLY A 140 -13.59 9.17 -3.05
CA GLY A 140 -12.32 9.91 -3.20
C GLY A 140 -11.20 9.32 -2.33
N VAL A 141 -10.10 10.07 -2.18
CA VAL A 141 -8.97 9.66 -1.33
C VAL A 141 -9.38 9.37 0.11
N GLY A 142 -10.41 10.08 0.62
CA GLY A 142 -10.99 9.79 1.91
C GLY A 142 -11.48 8.34 2.00
N ASP A 143 -12.34 7.92 1.09
CA ASP A 143 -12.89 6.54 1.07
C ASP A 143 -11.81 5.48 0.92
N LEU A 144 -10.77 5.76 0.14
CA LEU A 144 -9.60 4.89 0.03
C LEU A 144 -8.94 4.73 1.40
N LEU A 145 -8.55 5.84 2.03
CA LEU A 145 -7.87 5.82 3.32
C LEU A 145 -8.73 5.25 4.44
N TRP A 146 -10.06 5.35 4.37
CA TRP A 146 -10.99 4.77 5.34
C TRP A 146 -11.16 3.26 5.25
N LYS A 147 -10.84 2.62 4.13
CA LYS A 147 -11.15 1.20 3.90
C LYS A 147 -9.92 0.30 3.89
N ILE A 148 -8.76 0.83 3.51
CA ILE A 148 -7.54 0.03 3.36
C ILE A 148 -6.82 -0.09 4.70
N ASN A 149 -6.07 -1.18 4.87
CA ASN A 149 -5.13 -1.36 5.98
C ASN A 149 -3.72 -0.91 5.58
N HIS A 150 -3.36 -1.14 4.31
CA HIS A 150 -2.02 -0.86 3.80
C HIS A 150 -2.07 -0.09 2.50
N LEU A 151 -1.32 1.01 2.43
CA LEU A 151 -0.95 1.69 1.19
C LEU A 151 0.53 1.42 0.90
N VAL A 152 0.84 0.84 -0.24
CA VAL A 152 2.21 0.44 -0.58
C VAL A 152 2.61 1.11 -1.88
N PHE A 153 3.79 1.73 -1.93
CA PHE A 153 4.44 2.15 -3.17
C PHE A 153 5.62 1.25 -3.43
N ASP A 154 5.53 0.47 -4.51
CA ASP A 154 6.63 -0.35 -4.99
C ASP A 154 7.54 0.43 -5.91
N GLU A 155 8.82 0.02 -5.95
CA GLU A 155 9.88 0.70 -6.69
C GLU A 155 9.91 2.22 -6.45
N ALA A 156 9.83 2.62 -5.18
CA ALA A 156 9.69 4.01 -4.77
C ALA A 156 10.87 4.90 -5.22
N HIS A 157 12.05 4.35 -5.52
CA HIS A 157 13.15 5.09 -6.15
C HIS A 157 12.85 5.57 -7.58
N THR A 158 11.86 4.98 -8.26
CA THR A 158 11.43 5.40 -9.60
C THR A 158 10.52 6.63 -9.58
N LEU A 159 10.04 7.02 -8.39
CA LEU A 159 9.23 8.20 -8.21
C LEU A 159 10.10 9.46 -8.39
N ASN A 160 9.81 10.21 -9.46
CA ASN A 160 10.43 11.50 -9.68
C ASN A 160 9.88 12.57 -8.71
N GLU A 161 10.51 13.76 -8.71
CA GLU A 161 10.11 14.91 -7.89
C GLU A 161 8.62 15.28 -8.05
N ARG A 162 8.03 15.09 -9.23
CA ARG A 162 6.61 15.38 -9.49
C ARG A 162 5.69 14.38 -8.79
N ALA A 163 6.07 13.11 -8.76
CA ALA A 163 5.35 12.07 -8.04
C ALA A 163 5.56 12.18 -6.51
N PHE A 164 6.67 12.77 -6.07
CA PHE A 164 6.97 12.96 -4.66
C PHE A 164 5.93 13.83 -3.94
N GLY A 165 5.38 14.86 -4.60
CA GLY A 165 4.31 15.68 -4.01
C GLY A 165 3.06 14.86 -3.65
N LEU A 166 2.69 13.87 -4.47
CA LEU A 166 1.60 12.95 -4.18
C LEU A 166 1.94 12.02 -2.99
N VAL A 167 3.16 11.51 -2.94
CA VAL A 167 3.61 10.64 -1.84
C VAL A 167 3.67 11.41 -0.52
N HIS A 168 4.22 12.63 -0.54
CA HIS A 168 4.26 13.52 0.62
C HIS A 168 2.86 13.84 1.15
N PHE A 169 1.92 14.12 0.25
CA PHE A 169 0.51 14.29 0.60
C PHE A 169 -0.07 13.04 1.31
N MET A 170 0.19 11.84 0.79
CA MET A 170 -0.27 10.60 1.41
C MET A 170 0.38 10.34 2.77
N ILE A 171 1.69 10.59 2.90
CA ILE A 171 2.42 10.49 4.17
C ILE A 171 1.76 11.38 5.23
N THR A 172 1.49 12.64 4.88
CA THR A 172 0.90 13.62 5.80
C THR A 172 -0.50 13.19 6.24
N LEU A 173 -1.35 12.74 5.32
CA LEU A 173 -2.71 12.28 5.64
C LEU A 173 -2.70 11.05 6.55
N ILE A 174 -1.80 10.10 6.27
CA ILE A 174 -1.68 8.87 7.07
C ILE A 174 -1.14 9.18 8.46
N ALA A 175 -0.16 10.06 8.58
CA ALA A 175 0.36 10.53 9.86
C ALA A 175 -0.73 11.22 10.69
N ASP A 176 -1.44 12.21 10.14
CA ASP A 176 -2.54 12.89 10.84
C ASP A 176 -3.60 11.91 11.34
N ARG A 177 -3.97 10.93 10.51
CA ARG A 177 -4.95 9.91 10.89
C ARG A 177 -4.42 8.99 11.98
N HIS A 178 -3.16 8.54 11.87
CA HIS A 178 -2.53 7.72 12.89
C HIS A 178 -2.46 8.44 14.23
N GLN A 179 -2.15 9.74 14.23
CA GLN A 179 -2.16 10.55 15.45
C GLN A 179 -3.55 10.60 16.11
N LYS A 180 -4.62 10.66 15.32
CA LYS A 180 -6.00 10.69 15.82
C LYS A 180 -6.54 9.33 16.25
N ASN A 181 -6.19 8.26 15.52
CA ASN A 181 -6.62 6.90 15.82
C ASN A 181 -5.57 5.87 15.34
N PRO A 182 -4.58 5.52 16.19
CA PRO A 182 -3.48 4.64 15.80
C PRO A 182 -3.90 3.24 15.37
N LEU A 183 -5.02 2.72 15.91
CA LEU A 183 -5.47 1.33 15.70
C LEU A 183 -6.20 1.13 14.37
N ASP A 184 -6.80 2.19 13.82
CA ASP A 184 -7.64 2.14 12.61
C ASP A 184 -7.05 2.98 11.46
N ALA A 185 -5.83 3.49 11.65
CA ALA A 185 -5.13 4.21 10.60
C ALA A 185 -4.46 3.21 9.64
N PRO A 186 -4.58 3.42 8.32
CA PRO A 186 -3.80 2.66 7.37
C PRO A 186 -2.31 2.94 7.59
N LYS A 187 -1.47 1.99 7.20
CA LYS A 187 -0.02 2.16 7.20
C LYS A 187 0.49 2.36 5.77
N LEU A 188 1.40 3.30 5.58
CA LEU A 188 2.10 3.56 4.33
C LEU A 188 3.45 2.84 4.32
N SER A 189 3.74 2.12 3.25
CA SER A 189 5.04 1.49 3.03
C SER A 189 5.64 1.90 1.69
N LEU A 190 6.88 2.39 1.72
CA LEU A 190 7.69 2.73 0.55
C LEU A 190 8.74 1.63 0.37
N LEU A 191 8.63 0.87 -0.72
CA LEU A 191 9.53 -0.23 -1.04
C LEU A 191 10.51 0.22 -2.11
N SER A 192 11.80 0.04 -1.87
CA SER A 192 12.80 0.46 -2.84
C SER A 192 14.02 -0.46 -2.85
N ALA A 193 14.67 -0.57 -4.01
CA ALA A 193 16.00 -1.17 -4.14
C ALA A 193 17.10 -0.29 -3.53
N THR A 194 16.93 1.03 -3.59
CA THR A 194 17.87 2.03 -3.08
C THR A 194 17.11 3.17 -2.40
N HIS A 195 17.66 3.74 -1.33
CA HIS A 195 17.09 4.95 -0.75
C HIS A 195 17.24 6.09 -1.75
N SER A 196 16.13 6.72 -2.14
CA SER A 196 16.19 7.92 -2.96
C SER A 196 16.64 9.11 -2.09
N ASN A 197 17.38 10.05 -2.69
CA ASN A 197 17.76 11.29 -2.00
C ASN A 197 16.54 12.05 -1.48
N LEU A 198 15.40 11.98 -2.20
CA LEU A 198 14.14 12.61 -1.80
C LEU A 198 13.61 12.09 -0.45
N PHE A 199 13.69 10.78 -0.20
CA PHE A 199 13.26 10.24 1.11
C PHE A 199 14.24 10.59 2.22
N THR A 200 15.54 10.66 1.89
CA THR A 200 16.58 11.07 2.84
C THR A 200 16.37 12.50 3.28
N ASP A 201 16.07 13.40 2.35
CA ASP A 201 15.85 14.82 2.66
C ASP A 201 14.54 15.05 3.41
N PHE A 202 13.48 14.30 3.09
CA PHE A 202 12.24 14.30 3.87
C PHE A 202 12.45 13.87 5.33
N MET A 203 13.21 12.79 5.56
CA MET A 203 13.52 12.35 6.93
C MET A 203 14.31 13.42 7.71
N LYS A 204 15.22 14.14 7.04
CA LYS A 204 16.00 15.23 7.66
C LYS A 204 15.17 16.46 7.99
N ALA A 205 14.11 16.73 7.24
CA ALA A 205 13.24 17.89 7.47
C ALA A 205 12.55 17.82 8.84
N GLY A 206 12.28 16.60 9.36
CA GLY A 206 11.71 16.41 10.69
C GLY A 206 10.24 16.83 10.79
N ASP A 207 9.51 16.80 9.68
CA ASP A 207 8.12 17.27 9.60
C ASP A 207 7.10 16.38 10.32
N LEU A 208 7.51 15.18 10.80
CA LEU A 208 6.66 14.23 11.51
C LEU A 208 7.18 13.94 12.94
N PRO A 209 6.29 13.58 13.89
CA PRO A 209 6.70 13.21 15.24
C PRO A 209 7.63 11.99 15.28
N ASP A 210 8.45 11.92 16.34
CA ASP A 210 9.31 10.77 16.57
C ASP A 210 8.53 9.44 16.59
N GLY A 211 9.09 8.42 15.96
CA GLY A 211 8.49 7.09 15.86
C GLY A 211 7.41 6.94 14.78
N PHE A 212 7.04 8.01 14.06
CA PHE A 212 6.08 7.91 12.95
C PHE A 212 6.68 7.27 11.70
N ILE A 213 8.00 7.36 11.55
CA ILE A 213 8.76 6.78 10.44
C ILE A 213 9.64 5.66 11.01
N ASP A 214 9.55 4.48 10.42
CA ASP A 214 10.50 3.39 10.61
C ASP A 214 11.22 3.14 9.28
N SER A 215 12.54 3.32 9.27
CA SER A 215 13.39 3.11 8.11
C SER A 215 14.32 1.95 8.37
N PHE A 216 14.28 0.93 7.52
CA PHE A 216 15.05 -0.30 7.71
C PHE A 216 15.41 -0.94 6.38
N ASP A 217 16.57 -1.60 6.38
CA ASP A 217 17.07 -2.34 5.23
C ASP A 217 17.05 -3.85 5.50
N GLU A 218 17.07 -4.63 4.42
CA GLU A 218 17.36 -6.06 4.55
C GLU A 218 18.76 -6.24 5.14
N VAL A 219 18.86 -7.06 6.19
CA VAL A 219 20.17 -7.41 6.74
C VAL A 219 20.75 -8.47 5.81
N ASN A 220 21.77 -8.13 5.04
CA ASN A 220 22.59 -9.14 4.39
C ASN A 220 23.25 -9.98 5.49
N THR A 221 22.68 -11.13 5.84
CA THR A 221 23.43 -12.21 6.48
C THR A 221 24.42 -12.78 5.47
N LEU A 222 25.44 -12.00 5.18
CA LEU A 222 26.72 -12.47 4.66
C LEU A 222 27.75 -11.95 5.65
N LEU A 223 28.10 -12.81 6.61
CA LEU A 223 29.41 -12.97 7.23
C LEU A 223 29.23 -13.85 8.48
N HIS A 224 29.47 -15.14 8.32
CA HIS A 224 30.46 -15.90 9.10
C HIS A 224 30.76 -17.23 8.41
#